data_AF-A0A7J8MWS2-F1
#
_entry.id   AF-A0A7J8MWS2-F1
#
_cell.length_a   1.000
_cell.length_b   1.000
_cell.length_c   1.000
_cell.angle_alpha   90.00
_cell.angle_beta   90.00
_cell.angle_gamma   90.00
#
_symmetry.space_group_name_H-M   'P 1'
#
loop_
_entity.id
_entity.type
_entity.pdbx_description
1 polymer ?
#
loop_
_entity_poly.entity_id
_entity_poly.type
_entity_poly.pdbx_seq_one_letter_code
_entity_poly.pdbx_strand_id
1 'polypeptide(L)'
;MATTAANLGGFRPSGGSQNSTGLENLARLAVDEHNEKEKGMVEFVMVVKATEQVVAGTLHHLTVEAIDGGKKKLYEAKVWVKPWMNVKELQEFKHADDSPSCTTSDLGIKKDGHGPGLQGVPIHDPVVEGAANHALKAIQQRSNSLVPYELKEILHANAEVVEDLTKLEMVLKVKRGDKEEKLTVEVHHLSHGTFHLNRIEPHHS
;
A
#
# COMPACT_ATOMS: atom_id res chain seq x y z
N MET A 1 -18.51 10.97 30.89
CA MET A 1 -17.45 9.95 30.71
C MET A 1 -18.06 8.77 29.97
N ALA A 2 -17.99 8.75 28.63
CA ALA A 2 -18.50 7.63 27.84
C ALA A 2 -17.32 7.07 27.02
N THR A 3 -16.86 5.90 27.43
CA THR A 3 -15.77 5.15 26.83
C THR A 3 -16.29 4.48 25.55
N THR A 4 -16.04 5.08 24.39
CA THR A 4 -16.40 4.49 23.10
C THR A 4 -15.37 3.44 22.71
N ALA A 5 -15.81 2.17 22.66
CA ALA A 5 -15.05 1.08 22.06
C ALA A 5 -14.73 1.44 20.59
N ALA A 6 -13.44 1.51 20.27
CA ALA A 6 -12.97 1.75 18.92
C ALA A 6 -12.88 0.39 18.20
N ASN A 7 -13.79 0.18 17.23
CA ASN A 7 -13.68 -0.90 16.26
C ASN A 7 -12.34 -0.78 15.52
N LEU A 8 -11.46 -1.76 15.72
CA LEU A 8 -10.20 -1.91 15.01
C LEU A 8 -10.50 -2.32 13.56
N GLY A 9 -10.31 -1.41 12.60
CA GLY A 9 -10.26 -1.75 11.17
C GLY A 9 -11.08 -0.90 10.20
N GLY A 10 -11.96 0.01 10.67
CA GLY A 10 -12.73 0.89 9.79
C GLY A 10 -12.04 2.23 9.55
N PHE A 11 -12.05 2.73 8.30
CA PHE A 11 -11.75 4.15 8.01
C PHE A 11 -12.67 5.02 8.86
N ARG A 12 -12.12 5.66 9.87
CA ARG A 12 -12.88 6.62 10.67
C ARG A 12 -12.68 7.99 10.05
N PRO A 13 -13.76 8.75 9.77
CA PRO A 13 -13.62 10.19 9.59
C PRO A 13 -12.97 10.72 10.87
N SER A 14 -11.90 11.50 10.73
CA SER A 14 -11.22 12.07 11.90
C SER A 14 -12.25 12.89 12.69
N GLY A 15 -12.60 12.44 13.89
CA GLY A 15 -13.71 12.98 14.67
C GLY A 15 -13.47 14.38 15.24
N GLY A 16 -12.36 15.02 14.89
CA GLY A 16 -12.11 16.43 15.11
C GLY A 16 -12.28 17.16 13.80
N SER A 17 -13.05 18.25 13.82
CA SER A 17 -13.15 19.31 12.79
C SER A 17 -12.08 19.19 11.70
N GLN A 18 -12.50 19.21 10.44
CA GLN A 18 -11.66 19.18 9.22
C GLN A 18 -10.49 20.21 9.19
N ASN A 19 -10.33 21.00 10.26
CA ASN A 19 -9.28 21.99 10.53
C ASN A 19 -8.60 21.77 11.90
N SER A 20 -8.28 20.53 12.28
CA SER A 20 -7.45 20.32 13.47
C SER A 20 -5.99 20.66 13.12
N THR A 21 -5.34 21.51 13.92
CA THR A 21 -3.95 21.97 13.68
C THR A 21 -2.97 20.81 13.46
N GLY A 22 -3.27 19.62 14.00
CA GLY A 22 -2.49 18.41 13.74
C GLY A 22 -2.54 17.92 12.29
N LEU A 23 -3.73 17.91 11.66
CA LEU A 23 -3.92 17.52 10.26
C LEU A 23 -3.27 18.50 9.30
N GLU A 24 -3.42 19.80 9.55
CA GLU A 24 -2.79 20.83 8.72
C GLU A 24 -1.26 20.73 8.76
N ASN A 25 -0.68 20.46 9.93
CA ASN A 25 0.76 20.23 10.05
C ASN A 25 1.20 18.98 9.26
N LEU A 26 0.43 17.89 9.31
CA LEU A 26 0.74 16.68 8.52
C LEU A 26 0.62 16.94 7.01
N ALA A 27 -0.38 17.71 6.60
CA ALA A 27 -0.57 18.09 5.20
C ALA A 27 0.57 18.98 4.68
N ARG A 28 1.03 19.94 5.47
CA ARG A 28 2.19 20.77 5.13
C ARG A 28 3.45 19.94 5.02
N LEU A 29 3.71 19.07 6.00
CA LEU A 29 4.85 18.14 5.95
C LEU A 29 4.82 17.27 4.70
N ALA A 30 3.65 16.79 4.29
CA ALA A 30 3.50 16.01 3.06
C ALA A 30 3.86 16.83 1.80
N VAL A 31 3.38 18.08 1.71
CA VAL A 31 3.66 18.97 0.58
C VAL A 31 5.14 19.38 0.55
N ASP A 32 5.72 19.73 1.71
CA ASP A 32 7.14 20.05 1.84
C ASP A 32 8.01 18.86 1.45
N GLU A 33 7.73 17.66 1.95
CA GLU A 33 8.51 16.45 1.64
C GLU A 33 8.40 16.08 0.15
N HIS A 34 7.21 16.23 -0.45
CA HIS A 34 7.03 16.07 -1.89
C HIS A 34 7.85 17.11 -2.68
N ASN A 35 7.81 18.38 -2.29
CA ASN A 35 8.57 19.43 -2.95
C ASN A 35 10.09 19.21 -2.84
N GLU A 36 10.59 18.71 -1.70
CA GLU A 36 12.00 18.35 -1.55
C GLU A 36 12.39 17.13 -2.40
N LYS A 37 11.54 16.09 -2.46
CA LYS A 37 11.84 14.84 -3.21
C LYS A 37 11.71 15.00 -4.72
N GLU A 38 10.62 15.60 -5.19
CA GLU A 38 10.27 15.69 -6.62
C GLU A 38 10.71 17.02 -7.26
N LYS A 39 11.33 17.94 -6.48
CA LYS A 39 11.53 19.35 -6.87
C LYS A 39 10.22 20.00 -7.34
N GLY A 40 9.11 19.60 -6.71
CA GLY A 40 7.79 20.16 -6.95
C GLY A 40 7.68 21.60 -6.47
N MET A 41 6.74 22.35 -7.05
CA MET A 41 6.42 23.72 -6.64
C MET A 41 4.94 23.80 -6.26
N VAL A 42 4.55 22.91 -5.33
CA VAL A 42 3.18 22.77 -4.86
C VAL A 42 3.01 23.59 -3.58
N GLU A 43 2.03 24.49 -3.56
CA GLU A 43 1.72 25.34 -2.40
C GLU A 43 0.47 24.86 -1.68
N PHE A 44 0.61 24.38 -0.44
CA PHE A 44 -0.52 23.94 0.39
C PHE A 44 -1.55 25.07 0.62
N VAL A 45 -2.83 24.80 0.37
CA VAL A 45 -3.95 25.73 0.64
C VAL A 45 -4.72 25.30 1.89
N MET A 46 -5.35 24.13 1.85
CA MET A 46 -6.19 23.63 2.95
C MET A 46 -6.40 22.12 2.90
N VAL A 47 -6.78 21.52 4.03
CA VAL A 47 -7.23 20.13 4.08
C VAL A 47 -8.72 20.07 3.74
N VAL A 48 -9.09 19.29 2.73
CA VAL A 48 -10.48 19.11 2.27
C VAL A 48 -11.11 17.91 2.97
N LYS A 49 -10.34 16.83 3.13
CA LYS A 49 -10.81 15.62 3.79
C LYS A 49 -9.68 14.98 4.56
N ALA A 50 -10.02 14.33 5.66
CA ALA A 50 -9.07 13.55 6.40
C ALA A 50 -9.75 12.31 6.97
N THR A 51 -9.07 11.20 6.82
CA THR A 51 -9.48 9.91 7.36
C THR A 51 -8.30 9.27 8.05
N GLU A 52 -8.59 8.58 9.13
CA GLU A 52 -7.58 7.93 9.95
C GLU A 52 -7.81 6.43 9.88
N GLN A 53 -6.72 5.69 9.69
CA GLN A 53 -6.72 4.25 9.70
C GLN A 53 -5.70 3.74 10.72
N VAL A 54 -6.18 2.96 11.67
CA VAL A 54 -5.34 2.30 12.66
C VAL A 54 -4.73 1.06 12.00
N VAL A 55 -3.40 1.04 11.89
CA VAL A 55 -2.61 -0.06 11.32
C VAL A 55 -1.50 -0.43 12.31
N ALA A 56 -0.32 -0.85 11.86
CA ALA A 56 0.90 -0.76 12.66
C ALA A 56 1.35 0.72 12.80
N GLY A 57 0.49 1.53 13.42
CA GLY A 57 0.65 2.96 13.68
C GLY A 57 -0.69 3.66 13.42
N THR A 58 -0.62 4.95 13.12
CA THR A 58 -1.77 5.70 12.59
C THR A 58 -1.44 6.15 11.17
N LEU A 59 -2.18 5.65 10.19
CA LEU A 59 -2.10 6.12 8.82
C LEU A 59 -3.16 7.22 8.63
N HIS A 60 -2.70 8.44 8.38
CA HIS A 60 -3.56 9.57 8.06
C HIS A 60 -3.66 9.69 6.55
N HIS A 61 -4.85 9.49 6.02
CA HIS A 61 -5.15 9.73 4.62
C HIS A 61 -5.85 11.08 4.50
N LEU A 62 -5.12 12.04 3.92
CA LEU A 62 -5.47 13.45 3.81
C LEU A 62 -5.73 13.78 2.35
N THR A 63 -6.84 14.45 2.07
CA THR A 63 -7.05 15.13 0.79
C THR A 63 -6.80 16.60 1.00
N VAL A 64 -5.80 17.16 0.33
CA VAL A 64 -5.33 18.53 0.48
C VAL A 64 -5.55 19.29 -0.82
N GLU A 65 -6.09 20.49 -0.73
CA GLU A 65 -6.07 21.45 -1.84
C GLU A 65 -4.71 22.16 -1.82
N ALA A 66 -4.04 22.19 -2.95
CA ALA A 66 -2.78 22.88 -3.13
C ALA A 66 -2.71 23.56 -4.51
N ILE A 67 -1.90 24.61 -4.65
CA ILE A 67 -1.70 25.33 -5.91
C ILE A 67 -0.43 24.81 -6.56
N ASP A 68 -0.55 24.33 -7.79
CA ASP A 68 0.58 23.86 -8.60
C ASP A 68 0.56 24.61 -9.94
N GLY A 69 1.63 25.36 -10.22
CA GLY A 69 1.72 26.21 -11.40
C GLY A 69 0.61 27.27 -11.49
N GLY A 70 0.14 27.79 -10.36
CA GLY A 70 -0.91 28.82 -10.29
C GLY A 70 -2.34 28.29 -10.43
N LYS A 71 -2.54 26.97 -10.50
CA LYS A 71 -3.86 26.33 -10.51
C LYS A 71 -4.10 25.56 -9.22
N LYS A 72 -5.26 25.76 -8.60
CA LYS A 72 -5.72 24.95 -7.47
C LYS A 72 -6.00 23.53 -7.94
N LYS A 73 -5.39 22.56 -7.28
CA LYS A 73 -5.56 21.12 -7.49
C LYS A 73 -5.77 20.43 -6.16
N LEU A 74 -6.47 19.32 -6.19
CA LEU A 74 -6.58 18.44 -5.04
C LEU A 74 -5.49 17.38 -5.11
N TYR A 75 -4.98 17.00 -3.94
CA TYR A 75 -3.96 15.98 -3.76
C TYR A 75 -4.37 15.05 -2.63
N GLU A 76 -4.10 13.76 -2.79
CA GLU A 76 -4.21 12.76 -1.76
C GLU A 76 -2.83 12.46 -1.18
N ALA A 77 -2.69 12.65 0.12
CA ALA A 77 -1.48 12.42 0.88
C ALA A 77 -1.74 11.35 1.95
N LYS A 78 -0.90 10.32 2.01
CA LYS A 78 -0.92 9.30 3.06
C LYS A 78 0.30 9.46 3.95
N VAL A 79 0.08 9.83 5.20
CA VAL A 79 1.14 10.04 6.19
C VAL A 79 1.05 8.98 7.26
N TRP A 80 2.12 8.19 7.42
CA TRP A 80 2.16 7.13 8.42
C TRP A 80 2.93 7.58 9.65
N VAL A 81 2.24 7.60 10.79
CA VAL A 81 2.79 7.96 12.10
C VAL A 81 2.97 6.71 12.95
N LYS A 82 4.23 6.42 13.31
CA LYS A 82 4.61 5.30 14.18
C LYS A 82 5.08 5.84 15.54
N PRO A 83 4.19 5.98 16.54
CA PRO A 83 4.53 6.63 17.81
C PRO A 83 5.62 5.89 18.60
N TRP A 84 5.76 4.58 18.44
CA TRP A 84 6.82 3.80 19.09
C TRP A 84 8.21 3.96 18.46
N MET A 85 8.31 4.48 17.23
CA MET A 85 9.60 4.78 16.57
C MET A 85 9.87 6.29 16.47
N ASN A 86 8.91 7.14 16.85
CA ASN A 86 8.93 8.59 16.57
C ASN A 86 9.13 8.92 15.08
N VAL A 87 8.70 8.02 14.18
CA VAL A 87 8.83 8.19 12.73
C VAL A 87 7.49 8.67 12.16
N LYS A 88 7.56 9.72 11.34
CA LYS A 88 6.47 10.22 10.50
C LYS A 88 6.98 10.21 9.06
N GLU A 89 6.31 9.51 8.18
CA GLU A 89 6.76 9.34 6.80
C GLU A 89 5.59 9.54 5.84
N LEU A 90 5.83 10.29 4.77
CA LEU A 90 4.90 10.40 3.65
C LEU A 90 5.03 9.11 2.82
N GLN A 91 3.99 8.28 2.89
CA GLN A 91 3.94 7.06 2.09
C GLN A 91 3.56 7.35 0.65
N GLU A 92 2.63 8.29 0.43
CA GLU A 92 2.11 8.54 -0.91
C GLU A 92 1.61 9.98 -1.01
N PHE A 93 1.86 10.61 -2.15
CA PHE A 93 1.33 11.92 -2.52
C PHE A 93 0.93 11.88 -4.00
N LYS A 94 -0.36 12.01 -4.29
CA LYS A 94 -0.93 11.88 -5.65
C LYS A 94 -1.92 13.00 -5.92
N HIS A 95 -2.14 13.36 -7.19
CA HIS A 95 -3.21 14.30 -7.56
C HIS A 95 -4.57 13.60 -7.46
N ALA A 96 -5.56 14.24 -6.82
CA ALA A 96 -6.91 13.68 -6.67
C ALA A 96 -7.80 13.84 -7.92
N ASP A 97 -7.33 14.59 -8.93
CA ASP A 97 -7.98 14.67 -10.26
C ASP A 97 -7.71 13.42 -11.11
N ASP A 98 -6.81 12.53 -10.66
CA ASP A 98 -6.81 11.12 -11.04
C ASP A 98 -8.05 10.45 -10.40
N SER A 99 -9.23 10.88 -10.86
CA SER A 99 -10.48 10.20 -10.58
C SER A 99 -10.29 8.73 -10.94
N PRO A 100 -10.68 7.76 -10.08
CA PRO A 100 -10.90 6.38 -10.51
C PRO A 100 -12.20 6.32 -11.32
N SER A 101 -12.40 7.23 -12.28
CA SER A 101 -13.40 7.05 -13.32
C SER A 101 -12.70 6.32 -14.45
N CYS A 102 -13.07 5.07 -14.65
CA CYS A 102 -12.90 4.40 -15.93
C CYS A 102 -13.23 5.37 -17.07
N THR A 103 -12.23 5.90 -17.77
CA THR A 103 -12.46 6.61 -19.03
C THR A 103 -11.66 5.89 -20.10
N THR A 104 -12.36 4.93 -20.69
CA THR A 104 -12.18 4.42 -22.03
C THR A 104 -11.77 5.54 -23.00
N SER A 105 -10.61 5.33 -23.63
CA SER A 105 -10.22 5.74 -24.98
C SER A 105 -9.97 7.22 -25.34
N ASP A 106 -8.88 7.35 -26.12
CA ASP A 106 -8.66 8.28 -27.24
C ASP A 106 -8.14 9.68 -26.94
N LEU A 107 -6.81 9.84 -26.87
CA LEU A 107 -5.98 10.43 -27.94
C LEU A 107 -4.54 10.65 -27.42
N GLY A 108 -3.60 9.91 -28.02
CA GLY A 108 -2.30 9.62 -27.43
C GLY A 108 -1.29 10.77 -27.32
N ILE A 109 -0.42 10.65 -26.32
CA ILE A 109 1.00 10.98 -26.41
C ILE A 109 1.78 9.85 -25.74
N LYS A 110 2.70 9.29 -26.51
CA LYS A 110 3.52 8.13 -26.19
C LYS A 110 4.46 8.45 -25.03
N LYS A 111 4.33 7.70 -23.94
CA LYS A 111 5.50 7.21 -23.20
C LYS A 111 5.42 5.70 -23.22
N ASP A 112 6.50 5.13 -23.72
CA ASP A 112 6.57 3.83 -24.32
C ASP A 112 6.29 2.69 -23.32
N GLY A 113 5.27 1.89 -23.66
CA GLY A 113 4.99 0.53 -23.23
C GLY A 113 5.16 0.18 -21.75
N HIS A 114 4.05 -0.05 -21.04
CA HIS A 114 3.65 -1.29 -20.37
C HIS A 114 2.18 -1.10 -19.94
N GLY A 115 1.34 -2.13 -20.11
CA GLY A 115 -0.09 -2.09 -19.76
C GLY A 115 -0.33 -1.90 -18.24
N PRO A 116 -1.58 -2.02 -17.74
CA PRO A 116 -1.80 -2.17 -16.30
C PRO A 116 -0.99 -3.37 -15.83
N GLY A 117 0.17 -3.09 -15.23
CA GLY A 117 1.28 -4.04 -15.21
C GLY A 117 1.89 -4.09 -13.82
N LEU A 118 2.08 -5.33 -13.36
CA LEU A 118 2.83 -5.75 -12.18
C LEU A 118 3.86 -4.70 -11.72
N GLN A 119 3.55 -4.01 -10.63
CA GLN A 119 4.45 -3.03 -10.02
C GLN A 119 5.32 -3.72 -8.98
N GLY A 120 6.65 -3.60 -9.10
CA GLY A 120 7.58 -4.15 -8.11
C GLY A 120 7.36 -3.51 -6.74
N VAL A 121 7.13 -4.35 -5.72
CA VAL A 121 6.93 -3.92 -4.33
C VAL A 121 8.12 -4.32 -3.46
N PRO A 122 8.45 -3.53 -2.42
CA PRO A 122 9.55 -3.84 -1.55
C PRO A 122 9.35 -5.17 -0.82
N ILE A 123 10.37 -6.03 -0.83
CA ILE A 123 10.32 -7.38 -0.24
C ILE A 123 10.21 -7.38 1.30
N HIS A 124 10.51 -6.25 1.94
CA HIS A 124 10.38 -6.05 3.40
C HIS A 124 9.06 -5.35 3.78
N ASP A 125 8.11 -5.25 2.85
CA ASP A 125 6.81 -4.68 3.16
C ASP A 125 6.00 -5.64 4.06
N PRO A 126 5.35 -5.16 5.13
CA PRO A 126 4.58 -6.02 6.03
C PRO A 126 3.43 -6.75 5.34
N VAL A 127 2.87 -6.21 4.25
CA VAL A 127 1.84 -6.88 3.45
C VAL A 127 2.43 -8.03 2.66
N VAL A 128 3.62 -7.83 2.07
CA VAL A 128 4.37 -8.86 1.34
C VAL A 128 4.84 -9.97 2.28
N GLU A 129 5.40 -9.62 3.44
CA GLU A 129 5.78 -10.59 4.47
C GLU A 129 4.57 -11.35 5.01
N GLY A 130 3.46 -10.66 5.27
CA GLY A 130 2.21 -11.28 5.70
C GLY A 130 1.67 -12.28 4.66
N ALA A 131 1.67 -11.88 3.38
CA ALA A 131 1.26 -12.71 2.26
C ALA A 131 2.19 -13.92 2.08
N ALA A 132 3.51 -13.75 2.21
CA ALA A 132 4.50 -14.83 2.08
C ALA A 132 4.34 -15.87 3.19
N ASN A 133 4.14 -15.43 4.43
CA ASN A 133 3.88 -16.31 5.56
C ASN A 133 2.54 -17.05 5.42
N HIS A 134 1.50 -16.36 4.94
CA HIS A 134 0.22 -16.97 4.66
C HIS A 134 0.34 -18.02 3.54
N ALA A 135 1.05 -17.69 2.47
CA ALA A 135 1.32 -18.59 1.34
C ALA A 135 2.05 -19.86 1.81
N LEU A 136 3.07 -19.74 2.66
CA LEU A 136 3.77 -20.90 3.23
C LEU A 136 2.87 -21.81 4.07
N LYS A 137 2.02 -21.23 4.92
CA LYS A 137 1.04 -22.02 5.67
C LYS A 137 0.08 -22.74 4.73
N ALA A 138 -0.40 -22.06 3.69
CA ALA A 138 -1.29 -22.66 2.71
C ALA A 138 -0.57 -23.73 1.86
N ILE A 139 0.71 -23.54 1.52
CA ILE A 139 1.59 -24.55 0.89
C ILE A 139 1.72 -25.78 1.77
N GLN A 140 1.96 -25.59 3.06
CA GLN A 140 2.12 -26.69 4.00
C GLN A 140 0.81 -27.46 4.20
N GLN A 141 -0.33 -26.78 4.20
CA GLN A 141 -1.65 -27.41 4.36
C GLN A 141 -2.07 -28.20 3.12
N ARG A 142 -1.81 -27.66 1.92
CA ARG A 142 -2.16 -28.33 0.65
C ARG A 142 -1.19 -29.48 0.30
N SER A 143 0.07 -29.36 0.70
CA SER A 143 1.07 -30.41 0.50
C SER A 143 0.97 -31.40 1.66
N ASN A 144 0.77 -32.68 1.35
CA ASN A 144 0.84 -33.76 2.35
C ASN A 144 2.30 -34.06 2.78
N SER A 145 3.12 -33.02 2.96
CA SER A 145 4.55 -33.15 3.26
C SER A 145 4.76 -33.27 4.75
N LEU A 146 5.46 -34.33 5.18
CA LEU A 146 5.86 -34.58 6.57
C LEU A 146 6.92 -33.58 7.07
N VAL A 147 7.55 -32.83 6.16
CA VAL A 147 8.61 -31.86 6.47
C VAL A 147 8.09 -30.44 6.26
N PRO A 148 8.22 -29.54 7.26
CA PRO A 148 7.73 -28.18 7.13
C PRO A 148 8.49 -27.38 6.07
N TYR A 149 7.78 -26.58 5.29
CA TYR A 149 8.38 -25.57 4.42
C TYR A 149 8.80 -24.34 5.23
N GLU A 150 10.08 -23.95 5.13
CA GLU A 150 10.62 -22.74 5.77
C GLU A 150 10.88 -21.64 4.74
N LEU A 151 10.46 -20.40 5.02
CA LEU A 151 10.87 -19.24 4.22
C LEU A 151 12.36 -18.99 4.44
N LYS A 152 13.15 -18.96 3.37
CA LYS A 152 14.52 -18.47 3.41
C LYS A 152 14.60 -17.00 3.05
N GLU A 153 14.01 -16.63 1.92
CA GLU A 153 14.13 -15.29 1.35
C GLU A 153 12.99 -15.01 0.37
N ILE A 154 12.60 -13.74 0.24
CA ILE A 154 11.70 -13.25 -0.80
C ILE A 154 12.58 -12.63 -1.88
N LEU A 155 12.65 -13.24 -3.06
CA LEU A 155 13.52 -12.80 -4.15
C LEU A 155 12.89 -11.66 -4.94
N HIS A 156 11.61 -11.77 -5.25
CA HIS A 156 10.84 -10.74 -5.95
C HIS A 156 9.43 -10.70 -5.38
N ALA A 157 8.85 -9.50 -5.38
CA ALA A 157 7.45 -9.29 -5.07
C ALA A 157 6.92 -8.21 -6.00
N ASN A 158 5.80 -8.49 -6.64
CA ASN A 158 5.05 -7.59 -7.50
C ASN A 158 3.63 -7.49 -6.97
N ALA A 159 3.04 -6.31 -7.05
CA ALA A 159 1.64 -6.10 -6.76
C ALA A 159 0.92 -5.51 -7.97
N GLU A 160 -0.30 -5.97 -8.20
CA GLU A 160 -1.23 -5.46 -9.18
C GLU A 160 -2.55 -5.17 -8.47
N VAL A 161 -3.00 -3.93 -8.50
CA VAL A 161 -4.26 -3.52 -7.89
C VAL A 161 -5.36 -3.68 -8.92
N VAL A 162 -6.31 -4.57 -8.65
CA VAL A 162 -7.45 -4.86 -9.53
C VAL A 162 -8.73 -4.58 -8.75
N GLU A 163 -9.41 -3.48 -9.06
CA GLU A 163 -10.71 -3.08 -8.49
C GLU A 163 -10.82 -3.19 -6.96
N ASP A 164 -11.15 -4.39 -6.43
CA ASP A 164 -11.35 -4.70 -5.00
C ASP A 164 -10.34 -5.70 -4.39
N LEU A 165 -9.37 -6.18 -5.18
CA LEU A 165 -8.32 -7.10 -4.76
C LEU A 165 -6.93 -6.59 -5.18
N THR A 166 -5.96 -6.84 -4.32
CA THR A 166 -4.54 -6.66 -4.64
C THR A 166 -3.96 -8.02 -4.96
N LYS A 167 -3.59 -8.24 -6.22
CA LYS A 167 -2.89 -9.43 -6.65
C LYS A 167 -1.40 -9.26 -6.35
N LEU A 168 -0.85 -10.07 -5.46
CA LEU A 168 0.56 -10.13 -5.16
C LEU A 168 1.18 -11.36 -5.82
N GLU A 169 2.12 -11.15 -6.73
CA GLU A 169 2.96 -12.20 -7.28
C GLU A 169 4.33 -12.14 -6.61
N MET A 170 4.75 -13.23 -5.95
CA MET A 170 6.00 -13.28 -5.21
C MET A 170 6.81 -14.50 -5.58
N VAL A 171 8.13 -14.35 -5.63
CA VAL A 171 9.08 -15.45 -5.79
C VAL A 171 9.73 -15.70 -4.44
N LEU A 172 9.36 -16.81 -3.81
CA LEU A 172 9.85 -17.24 -2.51
C LEU A 172 10.95 -18.27 -2.69
N LYS A 173 12.09 -18.08 -2.00
CA LYS A 173 13.06 -19.14 -1.77
C LYS A 173 12.65 -19.87 -0.50
N VAL A 174 12.31 -21.15 -0.62
CA VAL A 174 11.87 -21.98 0.50
C VAL A 174 12.81 -23.15 0.71
N LYS A 175 12.89 -23.63 1.94
CA LYS A 175 13.66 -24.82 2.32
C LYS A 175 12.71 -25.92 2.77
N ARG A 176 12.87 -27.11 2.21
CA ARG A 176 12.16 -28.34 2.59
C ARG A 176 13.19 -29.39 2.99
N GLY A 177 13.37 -29.61 4.30
CA GLY A 177 14.42 -30.49 4.82
C GLY A 177 15.79 -29.94 4.39
N ASP A 178 16.61 -30.75 3.71
CA ASP A 178 17.92 -30.31 3.21
C ASP A 178 17.90 -29.73 1.78
N LYS A 179 16.72 -29.57 1.19
CA LYS A 179 16.57 -29.05 -0.18
C LYS A 179 16.03 -27.62 -0.17
N GLU A 180 16.70 -26.74 -0.90
CA GLU A 180 16.20 -25.40 -1.19
C GLU A 180 15.54 -25.38 -2.57
N GLU A 181 14.34 -24.83 -2.66
CA GLU A 181 13.57 -24.69 -3.91
C GLU A 181 12.99 -23.27 -4.02
N LYS A 182 12.79 -22.80 -5.25
CA LYS A 182 12.15 -21.50 -5.53
C LYS A 182 10.72 -21.74 -5.95
N LEU A 183 9.79 -21.01 -5.36
CA LEU A 183 8.36 -21.10 -5.63
C LEU A 183 7.84 -19.73 -6.02
N THR A 184 7.14 -19.66 -7.15
CA THR A 184 6.32 -18.50 -7.50
C THR A 184 4.95 -18.69 -6.88
N VAL A 185 4.50 -17.73 -6.09
CA VAL A 185 3.20 -17.75 -5.43
C VAL A 185 2.41 -16.51 -5.82
N GLU A 186 1.12 -16.71 -6.04
CA GLU A 186 0.16 -15.65 -6.33
C GLU A 186 -0.85 -15.58 -5.18
N VAL A 187 -0.87 -14.46 -4.47
CA VAL A 187 -1.72 -14.21 -3.32
C VAL A 187 -2.61 -13.02 -3.61
N HIS A 188 -3.92 -13.19 -3.53
CA HIS A 188 -4.86 -12.09 -3.60
C HIS A 188 -5.14 -11.60 -2.19
N HIS A 189 -4.86 -10.33 -1.95
CA HIS A 189 -5.26 -9.61 -0.75
C HIS A 189 -6.56 -8.86 -1.05
N LEU A 190 -7.66 -9.30 -0.45
CA LEU A 190 -8.94 -8.62 -0.59
C LEU A 190 -8.96 -7.38 0.33
N SER A 191 -9.68 -6.33 -0.09
CA SER A 191 -9.86 -5.10 0.70
C SER A 191 -10.41 -5.33 2.12
N HIS A 192 -11.07 -6.47 2.37
CA HIS A 192 -11.55 -6.91 3.68
C HIS A 192 -10.48 -7.61 4.55
N GLY A 193 -9.20 -7.55 4.18
CA GLY A 193 -8.06 -8.00 4.99
C GLY A 193 -7.81 -9.51 4.98
N THR A 194 -8.36 -10.24 4.01
CA THR A 194 -8.12 -11.68 3.85
C THR A 194 -7.15 -11.92 2.72
N PHE A 195 -6.15 -12.77 2.98
CA PHE A 195 -5.25 -13.29 1.96
C PHE A 195 -5.82 -14.60 1.43
N HIS A 196 -5.92 -14.71 0.11
CA HIS A 196 -6.27 -15.95 -0.57
C HIS A 196 -5.14 -16.33 -1.51
N LEU A 197 -4.54 -17.49 -1.26
CA LEU A 197 -3.53 -18.03 -2.15
C LEU A 197 -4.23 -18.63 -3.39
N ASN A 198 -3.98 -18.05 -4.56
CA ASN A 198 -4.63 -18.44 -5.80
C ASN A 198 -3.82 -19.47 -6.58
N ARG A 199 -2.51 -19.23 -6.74
CA ARG A 199 -1.63 -20.08 -7.55
C ARG A 199 -0.29 -20.26 -6.90
N ILE A 200 0.31 -21.44 -7.12
CA ILE A 200 1.70 -21.70 -6.76
C ILE A 200 2.31 -22.59 -7.81
N GLU A 201 3.46 -22.18 -8.30
CA GLU A 201 4.23 -22.90 -9.28
C GLU A 201 5.69 -23.02 -8.82
N PRO A 202 6.35 -24.15 -9.09
CA PRO A 202 7.79 -24.21 -8.97
C PRO A 202 8.41 -23.20 -9.94
N HIS A 203 9.30 -22.35 -9.44
CA HIS A 203 10.01 -21.42 -10.31
C HIS A 203 11.18 -22.16 -10.97
N HIS A 204 10.96 -22.61 -12.19
CA HIS A 204 12.01 -23.15 -13.05
C HIS A 204 12.76 -21.96 -13.67
N SER A 205 14.05 -21.83 -13.39
CA SER A 205 14.96 -20.91 -14.08
C SER A 205 15.30 -21.39 -15.48
#